data_AF-A0A3A0DQL5-F1
#
_entry.id   AF-A0A3A0DQL5-F1
#
_cell.length_a   1.000
_cell.length_b   1.000
_cell.length_c   1.000
_cell.angle_alpha   90.00
_cell.angle_beta   90.00
_cell.angle_gamma   90.00
#
_symmetry.space_group_name_H-M   'P 1'
#
loop_
_entity.id
_entity.type
_entity.pdbx_description
1 polymer ?
#
loop_
_entity_poly.entity_id
_entity_poly.type
_entity_poly.pdbx_seq_one_letter_code
_entity_poly.pdbx_strand_id
1 'polypeptide(L)'
;MIKPLRYALFVFVLMVLVARQQPSRAAVMTFPGLSAIRVTEYSGGPIPHLFLPTSPQMTTQLAFLNGVSNDFQGVPTEVYDVFYSDANGTFNLNGNYVTIEGRFAGQNGGGGLNIAAVDLLLGPTPFTVCRADILASAVGLGGNYIVGSEALAVDADAPLPVTFTTMGNTAGTSARMRVTVGWTKIIPEPASAALFAPAVAAFLPLVRRALAARKAAC
;
A
#
# COMPACT_ATOMS: atom_id res chain seq x y z
N MET A 1 -2.49 53.31 -6.17
CA MET A 1 -1.39 52.41 -6.61
C MET A 1 -1.27 51.24 -5.61
N ILE A 2 -2.13 50.20 -5.68
CA ILE A 2 -2.22 49.09 -4.70
C ILE A 2 -2.59 47.77 -5.40
N LYS A 3 -1.77 47.31 -6.36
CA LYS A 3 -2.02 46.04 -7.10
C LYS A 3 -0.97 44.92 -6.90
N PRO A 4 0.33 45.15 -6.62
CA PRO A 4 1.32 44.05 -6.64
C PRO A 4 1.25 43.12 -5.41
N LEU A 5 0.81 43.64 -4.25
CA LEU A 5 0.80 42.87 -2.99
C LEU A 5 -0.27 41.75 -2.97
N ARG A 6 -1.39 41.95 -3.69
CA ARG A 6 -2.48 40.96 -3.77
C ARG A 6 -2.12 39.75 -4.65
N TYR A 7 -1.30 39.94 -5.68
CA TYR A 7 -0.82 38.85 -6.54
C TYR A 7 0.24 37.99 -5.86
N ALA A 8 1.16 38.60 -5.12
CA ALA A 8 2.20 37.87 -4.39
C ALA A 8 1.59 36.96 -3.30
N LEU A 9 0.59 37.46 -2.57
CA LEU A 9 -0.11 36.67 -1.55
C LEU A 9 -0.90 35.50 -2.14
N PHE A 10 -1.56 35.69 -3.28
CA PHE A 10 -2.30 34.63 -3.96
C PHE A 10 -1.37 33.52 -4.50
N VAL A 11 -0.21 33.89 -5.06
CA VAL A 11 0.81 32.93 -5.51
C VAL A 11 1.42 32.16 -4.34
N PHE A 12 1.68 32.84 -3.21
CA PHE A 12 2.21 32.19 -2.01
C PHE A 12 1.20 31.19 -1.41
N VAL A 13 -0.07 31.57 -1.32
CA VAL A 13 -1.14 30.66 -0.84
C VAL A 13 -1.32 29.46 -1.77
N LEU A 14 -1.25 29.66 -3.10
CA LEU A 14 -1.32 28.57 -4.07
C LEU A 14 -0.11 27.62 -3.96
N MET A 15 1.10 28.14 -3.75
CA MET A 15 2.29 27.30 -3.55
C MET A 15 2.26 26.51 -2.23
N VAL A 16 1.75 27.11 -1.15
CA VAL A 16 1.58 26.42 0.14
C VAL A 16 0.51 25.32 0.07
N LEU A 17 -0.55 25.53 -0.72
CA LEU A 17 -1.58 24.50 -0.97
C LEU A 17 -1.04 23.33 -1.82
N VAL A 18 -0.22 23.61 -2.83
CA VAL A 18 0.43 22.56 -3.65
C VAL A 18 1.48 21.79 -2.85
N ALA A 19 2.24 22.45 -1.97
CA ALA A 19 3.26 21.81 -1.13
C ALA A 19 2.69 20.89 -0.03
N ARG A 20 1.39 20.92 0.24
CA ARG A 20 0.71 20.05 1.21
C ARG A 20 0.02 18.84 0.60
N GLN A 21 -0.04 18.74 -0.72
CA GLN A 21 -0.46 17.48 -1.34
C GLN A 21 0.71 16.52 -1.29
N GLN A 22 0.71 15.60 -0.31
CA GLN A 22 1.43 14.35 -0.50
C GLN A 22 0.95 13.78 -1.84
N PRO A 23 1.86 13.39 -2.75
CA PRO A 23 1.42 12.71 -3.96
C PRO A 23 0.57 11.53 -3.50
N SER A 24 -0.71 11.51 -3.90
CA SER A 24 -1.55 10.34 -3.69
C SER A 24 -0.83 9.20 -4.39
N ARG A 25 -0.27 8.25 -3.61
CA ARG A 25 0.30 7.04 -4.19
C ARG A 25 -0.78 6.36 -5.01
N ALA A 26 -0.40 5.87 -6.19
CA ALA A 26 -1.34 5.16 -7.05
C ALA A 26 -1.93 3.96 -6.30
N ALA A 27 -3.22 3.69 -6.54
CA ALA A 27 -3.87 2.50 -6.01
C ALA A 27 -3.13 1.25 -6.50
N VAL A 28 -2.95 0.26 -5.64
CA VAL A 28 -2.25 -0.98 -6.02
C VAL A 28 -2.96 -1.63 -7.20
N MET A 29 -4.30 -1.66 -7.18
CA MET A 29 -5.11 -2.27 -8.25
C MET A 29 -4.90 -1.67 -9.64
N THR A 30 -4.46 -0.42 -9.75
CA THR A 30 -4.20 0.25 -11.03
C THR A 30 -2.71 0.33 -11.36
N PHE A 31 -1.86 -0.41 -10.64
CA PHE A 31 -0.43 -0.38 -10.89
C PHE A 31 -0.13 -0.90 -12.31
N PRO A 32 0.63 -0.16 -13.14
CA PRO A 32 0.88 -0.54 -14.52
C PRO A 32 1.47 -1.95 -14.66
N GLY A 33 0.85 -2.77 -15.50
CA GLY A 33 1.28 -4.13 -15.76
C GLY A 33 0.99 -5.13 -14.63
N LEU A 34 0.29 -4.73 -13.55
CA LEU A 34 -0.11 -5.65 -12.50
C LEU A 34 -0.97 -6.79 -13.07
N SER A 35 -0.46 -8.02 -12.93
CA SER A 35 -1.11 -9.23 -13.41
C SER A 35 -1.69 -10.07 -12.27
N ALA A 36 -1.03 -10.10 -11.12
CA ALA A 36 -1.53 -10.76 -9.91
C ALA A 36 -0.84 -10.23 -8.66
N ILE A 37 -1.48 -10.45 -7.51
CA ILE A 37 -0.90 -10.30 -6.18
C ILE A 37 -0.61 -11.70 -5.66
N ARG A 38 0.60 -11.92 -5.13
CA ARG A 38 0.99 -13.17 -4.49
C ARG A 38 1.21 -12.93 -3.01
N VAL A 39 0.45 -13.65 -2.17
CA VAL A 39 0.72 -13.76 -0.73
C VAL A 39 1.39 -15.10 -0.50
N THR A 40 2.55 -15.12 0.15
CA THR A 40 3.21 -16.36 0.55
C THR A 40 2.99 -16.59 2.03
N GLU A 41 2.21 -17.63 2.33
CA GLU A 41 1.96 -18.14 3.67
C GLU A 41 3.04 -19.17 4.05
N TYR A 42 3.29 -19.37 5.35
CA TYR A 42 4.26 -20.33 5.85
C TYR A 42 3.69 -21.23 6.95
N SER A 43 3.17 -22.39 6.55
CA SER A 43 2.72 -23.46 7.45
C SER A 43 3.46 -24.76 7.16
N GLY A 44 4.72 -24.84 7.59
CA GLY A 44 5.63 -25.97 7.32
C GLY A 44 6.43 -25.84 6.01
N GLY A 45 6.22 -24.76 5.27
CA GLY A 45 6.96 -24.36 4.07
C GLY A 45 6.25 -23.19 3.37
N PRO A 46 6.90 -22.53 2.40
CA PRO A 46 6.29 -21.41 1.69
C PRO A 46 5.19 -21.87 0.72
N ILE A 47 3.97 -21.38 0.94
CA ILE A 47 2.78 -21.70 0.15
C ILE A 47 2.27 -20.41 -0.54
N PRO A 48 2.38 -20.30 -1.87
CA PRO A 48 1.93 -19.10 -2.59
C PRO A 48 0.42 -19.16 -2.88
N HIS A 49 -0.28 -18.08 -2.54
CA HIS A 49 -1.66 -17.80 -2.92
C HIS A 49 -1.70 -16.65 -3.92
N LEU A 50 -2.40 -16.83 -5.03
CA LEU A 50 -2.47 -15.86 -6.13
C LEU A 50 -3.87 -15.25 -6.22
N PHE A 51 -3.91 -13.93 -6.34
CA PHE A 51 -5.13 -13.15 -6.48
C PHE A 51 -5.06 -12.27 -7.72
N LEU A 52 -6.13 -12.29 -8.51
CA LEU A 52 -6.25 -11.34 -9.62
C LEU A 52 -6.53 -9.95 -9.06
N PRO A 53 -6.08 -8.87 -9.73
CA PRO A 53 -6.24 -7.52 -9.20
C PRO A 53 -7.70 -7.10 -8.94
N THR A 54 -8.64 -7.70 -9.66
CA THR A 54 -10.09 -7.44 -9.55
C THR A 54 -10.85 -8.64 -8.95
N SER A 55 -10.16 -9.57 -8.30
CA SER A 55 -10.84 -10.72 -7.70
C SER A 55 -11.68 -10.28 -6.50
N PRO A 56 -12.79 -10.98 -6.18
CA PRO A 56 -13.65 -10.62 -5.06
C PRO A 56 -12.92 -10.53 -3.72
N GLN A 57 -11.89 -11.37 -3.52
CA GLN A 57 -10.99 -11.36 -2.37
C GLN A 57 -10.36 -9.96 -2.23
N MET A 58 -9.63 -9.52 -3.26
CA MET A 58 -8.93 -8.23 -3.22
C MET A 58 -9.87 -7.02 -3.10
N THR A 59 -11.07 -7.11 -3.67
CA THR A 59 -12.01 -5.98 -3.76
C THR A 59 -13.08 -5.96 -2.69
N THR A 60 -13.07 -6.90 -1.74
CA THR A 60 -14.08 -6.99 -0.67
C THR A 60 -13.45 -7.50 0.61
N GLN A 61 -13.51 -6.71 1.68
CA GLN A 61 -13.20 -7.23 3.01
C GLN A 61 -14.35 -8.14 3.50
N LEU A 62 -14.02 -9.33 4.00
CA LEU A 62 -15.02 -10.26 4.51
C LEU A 62 -15.60 -9.74 5.83
N ALA A 63 -16.93 -9.71 5.95
CA ALA A 63 -17.61 -9.33 7.20
C ALA A 63 -17.29 -10.31 8.35
N PHE A 64 -17.13 -11.60 8.04
CA PHE A 64 -16.78 -12.65 9.00
C PHE A 64 -15.61 -13.48 8.47
N LEU A 65 -14.67 -13.82 9.35
CA LEU A 65 -13.52 -14.65 9.03
C LEU A 65 -13.57 -15.96 9.83
N ASN A 66 -13.79 -17.07 9.13
CA ASN A 66 -13.97 -18.41 9.70
C ASN A 66 -13.70 -19.50 8.65
N GLY A 67 -13.87 -20.78 9.03
CA GLY A 67 -13.60 -21.93 8.15
C GLY A 67 -14.39 -21.99 6.85
N VAL A 68 -15.51 -21.26 6.74
CA VAL A 68 -16.37 -21.22 5.53
C VAL A 68 -16.23 -19.88 4.78
N SER A 69 -15.92 -18.80 5.50
CA SER A 69 -15.73 -17.46 4.95
C SER A 69 -14.26 -17.07 5.14
N ASN A 70 -13.45 -17.35 4.12
CA ASN A 70 -12.03 -17.04 4.03
C ASN A 70 -11.58 -17.03 2.57
N ASP A 71 -10.48 -16.32 2.29
CA ASP A 71 -9.87 -16.25 0.97
C ASP A 71 -8.85 -17.38 0.77
N PHE A 72 -8.17 -17.77 1.85
CA PHE A 72 -7.24 -18.90 1.88
C PHE A 72 -6.98 -19.36 3.33
N GLN A 73 -6.27 -20.49 3.46
CA GLN A 73 -5.93 -21.14 4.73
C GLN A 73 -4.47 -21.59 4.73
N GLY A 74 -3.80 -21.49 5.88
CA GLY A 74 -2.47 -22.06 6.09
C GLY A 74 -2.59 -23.49 6.64
N VAL A 75 -3.28 -23.61 7.76
CA VAL A 75 -3.74 -24.88 8.36
C VAL A 75 -5.25 -24.85 8.59
N PRO A 76 -5.94 -25.98 8.84
CA PRO A 76 -7.41 -26.01 8.96
C PRO A 76 -8.00 -25.09 10.04
N THR A 77 -7.21 -24.72 11.06
CA THR A 77 -7.63 -23.84 12.16
C THR A 77 -7.24 -22.37 11.94
N GLU A 78 -6.64 -22.07 10.78
CA GLU A 78 -6.08 -20.78 10.45
C GLU A 78 -6.57 -20.29 9.09
N VAL A 79 -7.29 -19.18 9.13
CA VAL A 79 -8.00 -18.65 7.96
C VAL A 79 -7.65 -17.19 7.74
N TYR A 80 -7.65 -16.79 6.46
CA TYR A 80 -7.17 -15.48 6.03
C TYR A 80 -8.18 -14.74 5.15
N ASP A 81 -8.07 -13.42 5.18
CA ASP A 81 -8.79 -12.45 4.33
C ASP A 81 -7.74 -11.47 3.79
N VAL A 82 -7.77 -11.16 2.49
CA VAL A 82 -6.80 -10.29 1.82
C VAL A 82 -7.48 -9.26 0.94
N PHE A 83 -7.16 -7.98 1.16
CA PHE A 83 -7.85 -6.89 0.47
C PHE A 83 -7.00 -5.64 0.30
N TYR A 84 -7.41 -4.75 -0.61
CA TYR A 84 -6.82 -3.42 -0.73
C TYR A 84 -7.22 -2.50 0.42
N SER A 85 -6.28 -1.69 0.88
CA SER A 85 -6.44 -0.94 2.12
C SER A 85 -5.66 0.37 2.15
N ASP A 86 -6.03 1.20 3.11
CA ASP A 86 -5.22 2.30 3.60
C ASP A 86 -4.09 1.79 4.50
N ALA A 87 -3.12 2.65 4.83
CA ALA A 87 -1.95 2.30 5.64
C ALA A 87 -2.29 1.69 7.02
N ASN A 88 -3.44 2.08 7.58
CA ASN A 88 -3.94 1.62 8.87
C ASN A 88 -4.72 0.30 8.78
N GLY A 89 -4.78 -0.33 7.61
CA GLY A 89 -5.49 -1.58 7.34
C GLY A 89 -7.01 -1.45 7.22
N THR A 90 -7.55 -0.24 7.08
CA THR A 90 -8.96 -0.03 6.72
C THR A 90 -9.16 -0.37 5.24
N PHE A 91 -10.20 -1.14 4.91
CA PHE A 91 -10.53 -1.46 3.53
C PHE A 91 -10.72 -0.19 2.68
N ASN A 92 -10.00 -0.14 1.57
CA ASN A 92 -10.10 0.92 0.57
C ASN A 92 -9.71 0.34 -0.78
N LEU A 93 -10.68 0.23 -1.69
CA LEU A 93 -10.44 -0.29 -3.04
C LEU A 93 -9.38 0.51 -3.81
N ASN A 94 -9.31 1.82 -3.58
CA ASN A 94 -8.32 2.71 -4.17
C ASN A 94 -7.06 2.87 -3.29
N GLY A 95 -6.89 1.99 -2.32
CA GLY A 95 -5.77 1.99 -1.39
C GLY A 95 -4.44 1.64 -2.06
N ASN A 96 -3.37 2.15 -1.48
CA ASN A 96 -1.99 1.91 -1.90
C ASN A 96 -1.28 0.85 -1.05
N TYR A 97 -2.04 0.07 -0.26
CA TYR A 97 -1.57 -1.02 0.58
C TYR A 97 -2.41 -2.28 0.38
N VAL A 98 -1.81 -3.43 0.68
CA VAL A 98 -2.53 -4.70 0.81
C VAL A 98 -2.54 -5.07 2.29
N THR A 99 -3.72 -5.47 2.78
CA THR A 99 -3.90 -5.96 4.14
C THR A 99 -4.22 -7.44 4.09
N ILE A 100 -3.59 -8.19 4.99
CA ILE A 100 -3.94 -9.58 5.28
C ILE A 100 -4.41 -9.63 6.73
N GLU A 101 -5.65 -10.06 6.92
CA GLU A 101 -6.21 -10.37 8.22
C GLU A 101 -6.20 -11.88 8.45
N GLY A 102 -5.96 -12.27 9.70
CA GLY A 102 -5.86 -13.66 10.10
C GLY A 102 -6.69 -13.98 11.33
N ARG A 103 -7.28 -15.17 11.33
CA ARG A 103 -7.87 -15.78 12.52
C ARG A 103 -7.29 -17.17 12.73
N PHE A 104 -6.65 -17.35 13.87
CA PHE A 104 -6.12 -18.63 14.32
C PHE A 104 -6.73 -19.00 15.66
N ALA A 105 -7.50 -20.09 15.70
CA ALA A 105 -8.16 -20.54 16.92
C ALA A 105 -7.28 -21.48 17.77
N GLY A 106 -6.13 -21.91 17.24
CA GLY A 106 -5.21 -22.77 17.96
C GLY A 106 -4.55 -22.06 19.14
N GLN A 107 -4.48 -22.78 20.27
CA GLN A 107 -3.78 -22.32 21.48
C GLN A 107 -2.43 -23.02 21.67
N ASN A 108 -2.20 -24.12 20.95
CA ASN A 108 -0.99 -24.95 21.02
C ASN A 108 -0.20 -24.81 19.72
N GLY A 109 1.14 -24.75 19.81
CA GLY A 109 2.02 -24.56 18.65
C GLY A 109 2.19 -23.10 18.25
N GLY A 110 3.18 -22.83 17.39
CA GLY A 110 3.59 -21.47 16.95
C GLY A 110 2.41 -20.57 16.57
N GLY A 111 2.59 -19.26 16.71
CA GLY A 111 1.55 -18.29 16.41
C GLY A 111 1.07 -18.36 14.96
N GLY A 112 -0.04 -17.69 14.70
CA GLY A 112 -0.69 -17.61 13.41
C GLY A 112 -0.39 -16.32 12.65
N LEU A 113 -1.04 -16.16 11.49
CA LEU A 113 -0.73 -15.18 10.46
C LEU A 113 0.75 -15.24 10.13
N ASN A 114 1.14 -16.39 9.56
CA ASN A 114 2.50 -16.71 9.16
C ASN A 114 2.77 -16.24 7.73
N ILE A 115 2.82 -14.92 7.52
CA ILE A 115 3.04 -14.32 6.20
C ILE A 115 4.54 -14.13 5.98
N ALA A 116 5.05 -14.75 4.93
CA ALA A 116 6.46 -14.70 4.56
C ALA A 116 6.77 -13.61 3.53
N ALA A 117 5.84 -13.34 2.62
CA ALA A 117 6.01 -12.27 1.63
C ALA A 117 4.68 -11.85 1.01
N VAL A 118 4.65 -10.62 0.48
CA VAL A 118 3.62 -10.15 -0.43
C VAL A 118 4.29 -9.54 -1.66
N ASP A 119 3.96 -10.07 -2.83
CA ASP A 119 4.55 -9.66 -4.11
C ASP A 119 3.48 -9.16 -5.07
N LEU A 120 3.82 -8.14 -5.86
CA LEU A 120 3.12 -7.81 -7.09
C LEU A 120 3.83 -8.53 -8.25
N LEU A 121 3.04 -9.23 -9.06
CA LEU A 121 3.50 -9.90 -10.27
C LEU A 121 3.16 -9.03 -11.48
N LEU A 122 4.18 -8.55 -12.19
CA LEU A 122 4.06 -7.55 -13.25
C LEU A 122 4.39 -8.15 -14.62
N GLY A 123 3.63 -7.75 -15.64
CA GLY A 123 3.81 -8.13 -17.03
C GLY A 123 3.36 -9.56 -17.36
N PRO A 124 3.57 -10.03 -18.60
CA PRO A 124 3.32 -11.41 -18.99
C PRO A 124 4.31 -12.36 -18.31
N THR A 125 4.06 -13.67 -18.40
CA THR A 125 5.00 -14.68 -17.90
C THR A 125 6.29 -14.72 -18.75
N PRO A 126 7.48 -14.81 -18.12
CA PRO A 126 7.74 -14.80 -16.69
C PRO A 126 7.55 -13.40 -16.06
N PHE A 127 6.90 -13.36 -14.90
CA PHE A 127 6.59 -12.12 -14.21
C PHE A 127 7.84 -11.40 -13.69
N THR A 128 7.81 -10.08 -13.73
CA THR A 128 8.66 -9.25 -12.87
C THR A 128 8.06 -9.21 -11.48
N VAL A 129 8.83 -9.61 -10.46
CA VAL A 129 8.37 -9.66 -9.07
C VAL A 129 8.73 -8.37 -8.35
N CYS A 130 7.74 -7.68 -7.80
CA CYS A 130 7.92 -6.52 -6.94
C CYS A 130 7.48 -6.86 -5.52
N ARG A 131 8.45 -7.17 -4.65
CA ARG A 131 8.23 -7.50 -3.23
C ARG A 131 7.89 -6.26 -2.41
N ALA A 132 6.93 -6.40 -1.50
CA ALA A 132 6.62 -5.40 -0.50
C ALA A 132 7.83 -5.16 0.42
N ASP A 133 8.08 -3.90 0.74
CA ASP A 133 9.23 -3.43 1.52
C ASP A 133 8.83 -2.36 2.56
N ILE A 134 7.53 -2.17 2.76
CA ILE A 134 6.98 -1.27 3.77
C ILE A 134 5.99 -2.05 4.62
N LEU A 135 6.28 -2.16 5.93
CA LEU A 135 5.28 -2.50 6.92
C LEU A 135 4.57 -1.21 7.36
N ALA A 136 3.29 -1.07 7.04
CA ALA A 136 2.52 0.14 7.32
C ALA A 136 1.83 0.11 8.68
N SER A 137 1.22 -1.02 9.02
CA SER A 137 0.65 -1.27 10.34
C SER A 137 0.50 -2.78 10.59
N ALA A 138 0.35 -3.15 11.85
CA ALA A 138 0.15 -4.53 12.27
C ALA A 138 -0.68 -4.61 13.55
N VAL A 139 -1.35 -5.75 13.74
CA VAL A 139 -2.07 -6.11 14.96
C VAL A 139 -1.74 -7.58 15.27
N GLY A 140 -0.93 -7.80 16.30
CA GLY A 140 -0.73 -9.13 16.90
C GLY A 140 -1.64 -9.31 18.11
N LEU A 141 -2.06 -10.54 18.38
CA LEU A 141 -3.05 -10.85 19.42
C LEU A 141 -2.68 -12.12 20.19
N GLY A 142 -3.19 -12.21 21.42
CA GLY A 142 -3.19 -13.45 22.19
C GLY A 142 -1.80 -14.01 22.49
N GLY A 143 -1.77 -15.32 22.78
CA GLY A 143 -0.55 -16.06 23.04
C GLY A 143 0.25 -16.36 21.77
N ASN A 144 1.54 -16.64 21.93
CA ASN A 144 2.47 -16.97 20.84
C ASN A 144 2.71 -15.84 19.83
N TYR A 145 2.27 -14.61 20.12
CA TYR A 145 2.67 -13.43 19.34
C TYR A 145 4.15 -13.13 19.61
N ILE A 146 4.96 -13.10 18.56
CA ILE A 146 6.35 -12.65 18.62
C ILE A 146 6.40 -11.22 18.10
N VAL A 147 6.50 -10.26 19.03
CA VAL A 147 6.62 -8.83 18.68
C VAL A 147 7.87 -8.59 17.84
N GLY A 148 7.74 -7.80 16.78
CA GLY A 148 8.78 -7.52 15.81
C GLY A 148 8.80 -8.50 14.64
N SER A 149 8.13 -9.66 14.75
CA SER A 149 8.03 -10.62 13.65
C SER A 149 7.21 -10.07 12.48
N GLU A 150 6.32 -9.11 12.69
CA GLU A 150 5.51 -8.45 11.66
C GLU A 150 6.35 -7.85 10.53
N ALA A 151 7.60 -7.45 10.81
CA ALA A 151 8.53 -6.93 9.81
C ALA A 151 8.97 -8.00 8.79
N LEU A 152 8.86 -9.28 9.13
CA LEU A 152 9.26 -10.38 8.26
C LEU A 152 8.33 -10.56 7.05
N ALA A 153 7.12 -10.00 7.06
CA ALA A 153 6.24 -9.96 5.88
C ALA A 153 6.78 -9.08 4.74
N VAL A 154 7.75 -8.21 5.04
CA VAL A 154 8.34 -7.24 4.09
C VAL A 154 9.86 -7.37 4.01
N ASP A 155 10.39 -8.56 4.29
CA ASP A 155 11.80 -8.87 4.08
C ASP A 155 12.11 -8.95 2.58
N ALA A 156 12.45 -7.79 2.00
CA ALA A 156 12.73 -7.63 0.59
C ALA A 156 14.10 -8.20 0.18
N ASP A 157 15.00 -8.41 1.14
CA ASP A 157 16.37 -8.89 0.90
C ASP A 157 16.46 -10.42 0.92
N ALA A 158 15.46 -11.11 1.48
CA ALA A 158 15.37 -12.56 1.44
C ALA A 158 15.11 -13.06 -0.01
N PRO A 159 16.05 -13.82 -0.61
CA PRO A 159 15.88 -14.36 -1.96
C PRO A 159 14.73 -15.38 -2.03
N LEU A 160 14.39 -15.99 -0.89
CA LEU A 160 13.27 -16.92 -0.73
C LEU A 160 12.43 -16.50 0.49
N PRO A 161 11.09 -16.62 0.43
CA PRO A 161 10.20 -16.27 1.54
C PRO A 161 10.21 -17.37 2.61
N VAL A 162 11.31 -17.48 3.36
CA VAL A 162 11.52 -18.52 4.39
C VAL A 162 11.45 -17.97 5.83
N THR A 163 11.53 -16.65 5.98
CA THR A 163 11.17 -15.94 7.21
C THR A 163 9.70 -15.55 7.14
N PHE A 164 9.00 -15.57 8.26
CA PHE A 164 7.57 -15.32 8.30
C PHE A 164 7.16 -14.65 9.60
N THR A 165 6.08 -13.88 9.55
CA THR A 165 5.48 -13.25 10.73
C THR A 165 4.97 -14.32 11.70
N THR A 166 4.83 -13.99 12.98
CA THR A 166 4.19 -14.88 13.96
C THR A 166 3.35 -14.02 14.88
N MET A 167 2.07 -13.81 14.52
CA MET A 167 1.20 -12.76 15.05
C MET A 167 0.33 -13.19 16.24
N GLY A 168 0.46 -14.45 16.67
CA GLY A 168 -0.15 -15.00 17.87
C GLY A 168 -1.44 -15.76 17.61
N ASN A 169 -2.50 -15.56 18.40
CA ASN A 169 -3.76 -16.27 18.19
C ASN A 169 -4.98 -15.45 18.60
N THR A 170 -6.14 -15.93 18.16
CA THR A 170 -7.45 -15.28 18.35
C THR A 170 -8.35 -16.07 19.29
N ALA A 171 -7.79 -17.00 20.08
CA ALA A 171 -8.59 -17.80 20.99
C ALA A 171 -9.24 -16.90 22.06
N GLY A 172 -10.56 -17.01 22.21
CA GLY A 172 -11.33 -16.19 23.15
C GLY A 172 -11.65 -14.76 22.68
N THR A 173 -11.37 -14.40 21.43
CA THR A 173 -11.73 -13.08 20.86
C THR A 173 -12.33 -13.20 19.47
N SER A 174 -13.12 -12.20 19.05
CA SER A 174 -13.58 -12.01 17.68
C SER A 174 -12.69 -11.07 16.86
N ALA A 175 -11.68 -10.45 17.49
CA ALA A 175 -10.71 -9.62 16.81
C ALA A 175 -9.84 -10.45 15.85
N ARG A 176 -9.27 -9.77 14.85
CA ARG A 176 -8.40 -10.36 13.83
C ARG A 176 -6.97 -9.89 14.02
N MET A 177 -6.02 -10.79 13.81
CA MET A 177 -4.62 -10.40 13.62
C MET A 177 -4.51 -9.74 12.25
N ARG A 178 -3.51 -8.88 12.05
CA ARG A 178 -3.38 -8.16 10.79
C ARG A 178 -1.95 -7.74 10.48
N VAL A 179 -1.59 -7.78 9.20
CA VAL A 179 -0.44 -7.06 8.65
C VAL A 179 -0.88 -6.25 7.43
N THR A 180 -0.40 -5.02 7.33
CA THR A 180 -0.65 -4.12 6.19
C THR A 180 0.68 -3.74 5.57
N VAL A 181 0.84 -4.03 4.28
CA VAL A 181 2.10 -3.90 3.56
C VAL A 181 1.99 -3.01 2.34
N GLY A 182 3.11 -2.41 1.94
CA GLY A 182 3.21 -1.55 0.78
C GLY A 182 4.56 -1.65 0.07
N TRP A 183 4.74 -0.81 -0.96
CA TRP A 183 5.91 -0.82 -1.83
C TRP A 183 6.50 0.58 -1.99
N THR A 184 7.81 0.76 -1.78
CA THR A 184 8.54 1.98 -2.13
C THR A 184 8.61 2.19 -3.64
N LYS A 185 8.68 1.08 -4.37
CA LYS A 185 8.86 1.02 -5.83
C LYS A 185 7.58 1.39 -6.60
N ILE A 186 6.43 1.48 -5.93
CA ILE A 186 5.21 2.05 -6.51
C ILE A 186 5.32 3.58 -6.43
N ILE A 187 5.89 4.17 -7.47
CA ILE A 187 5.92 5.61 -7.67
C ILE A 187 4.69 5.95 -8.53
N PRO A 188 3.74 6.79 -8.07
CA PRO A 188 2.70 7.29 -8.95
C PRO A 188 3.37 8.01 -10.13
N GLU A 189 2.98 7.70 -11.38
CA GLU A 189 3.39 8.54 -12.50
C GLU A 189 3.02 9.99 -12.16
N PRO A 190 3.93 10.96 -12.33
CA PRO A 190 3.66 12.32 -11.94
C PRO A 190 2.66 12.93 -12.91
N ALA A 191 1.37 12.80 -12.62
CA ALA A 191 0.34 13.72 -13.13
C ALA A 191 0.74 15.19 -12.84
N SER A 192 1.58 15.40 -11.82
CA SER A 192 2.19 16.68 -11.47
C SER A 192 3.10 17.25 -12.57
N ALA A 193 3.84 16.44 -13.32
CA ALA A 193 4.72 16.95 -14.39
C ALA A 193 3.89 17.51 -15.57
N ALA A 194 2.75 16.88 -15.86
CA ALA A 194 1.80 17.36 -16.86
C ALA A 194 1.10 18.67 -16.46
N LEU A 195 0.98 18.96 -15.15
CA LEU A 195 0.44 20.23 -14.64
C LEU A 195 1.49 21.35 -14.51
N PHE A 196 2.77 21.01 -14.35
CA PHE A 196 3.86 21.99 -14.30
C PHE A 196 4.15 22.63 -15.66
N ALA A 197 4.08 21.87 -16.76
CA ALA A 197 4.33 22.38 -18.11
C ALA A 197 3.38 23.53 -18.55
N PRO A 198 2.05 23.43 -18.40
CA PRO A 198 1.15 24.54 -18.74
C PRO A 198 1.24 25.71 -17.76
N ALA A 199 1.56 25.47 -16.49
CA ALA A 199 1.76 26.55 -15.50
C ALA A 199 2.97 27.41 -15.90
N VAL A 200 4.13 26.82 -16.20
CA VAL A 200 5.32 27.56 -16.65
C VAL A 200 5.07 28.28 -17.99
N ALA A 201 4.37 27.63 -18.92
CA ALA A 201 4.01 28.23 -20.21
C ALA A 201 3.06 29.44 -20.07
N ALA A 202 2.12 29.41 -19.11
CA ALA A 202 1.21 30.52 -18.85
C ALA A 202 1.89 31.73 -18.16
N PHE A 203 2.93 31.50 -17.36
CA PHE A 203 3.65 32.58 -16.65
C PHE A 203 4.76 33.26 -17.47
N LEU A 204 5.37 32.56 -18.43
CA LEU A 204 6.42 33.11 -19.30
C LEU A 204 6.03 34.41 -20.05
N PRO A 205 4.84 34.54 -20.67
CA PRO A 205 4.46 35.77 -21.37
C PRO A 205 4.18 36.94 -20.41
N LEU A 206 3.71 36.67 -19.19
CA LEU A 206 3.48 37.69 -18.16
C LEU A 206 4.80 38.29 -17.66
N VAL A 207 5.81 37.46 -17.42
CA VAL A 207 7.16 37.92 -17.03
C VAL A 207 7.83 38.72 -18.15
N ARG A 208 7.70 38.27 -19.42
CA ARG A 208 8.23 39.00 -20.57
C ARG A 208 7.61 40.38 -20.74
N ARG A 209 6.30 40.53 -20.52
CA ARG A 209 5.61 41.83 -20.60
C ARG A 209 6.03 42.78 -19.48
N ALA A 210 6.20 42.28 -18.25
CA ALA A 210 6.67 43.09 -17.13
C ALA A 210 8.10 43.61 -17.32
N LEU A 211 8.99 42.80 -17.91
CA LEU A 211 10.36 43.19 -18.21
C LEU A 211 10.45 44.17 -19.39
N ALA A 212 9.61 44.00 -20.42
CA ALA A 212 9.55 44.94 -21.55
C ALA A 212 9.03 46.33 -21.14
N ALA A 213 8.01 46.39 -20.28
CA ALA A 213 7.48 47.65 -19.75
C ALA A 213 8.51 48.44 -18.91
N ARG A 214 9.47 47.75 -18.28
CA ARG A 214 10.58 48.38 -17.54
C ARG A 214 11.65 48.98 -18.46
N LYS A 215 11.88 48.41 -19.65
CA LYS A 215 12.85 48.96 -20.62
C LYS A 215 12.33 50.18 -21.38
N ALA A 216 11.01 50.35 -21.50
CA ALA A 216 10.40 51.50 -22.16
C ALA A 216 10.25 52.75 -21.26
N ALA A 217 10.67 52.65 -19.99
CA ALA A 217 10.56 53.71 -18.98
C ALA A 217 11.93 54.33 -18.60
N CYS A 218 12.95 54.13 -19.42
CA CYS A 218 14.23 54.86 -19.38
C CYS A 218 14.39 55.62 -20.70
#